data_AF-A0A4Y2JX95-F1
#
_entry.id   AF-A0A4Y2JX95-F1
#
_cell.length_a   1.000
_cell.length_b   1.000
_cell.length_c   1.000
_cell.angle_alpha   90.00
_cell.angle_beta   90.00
_cell.angle_gamma   90.00
#
_symmetry.space_group_name_H-M   'P 1'
#
loop_
_entity.id
_entity.type
_entity.pdbx_description
1 polymer ?
#
loop_
_entity_poly.entity_id
_entity_poly.type
_entity_poly.pdbx_seq_one_letter_code
_entity_poly.pdbx_strand_id
1 'polypeptide(L)'
;MKLKTDILINDELLTANSVNVPPPRDPPWQGRRISWNSEYSNVNMINESNYDFYTDGSKIQGKTGCGIVLFRVGEEIKSLSIRLNDDSSVFMAEAYANKCALMEAQRLNNLTLPIHIFTDSMSFLKSLEAVND
;
A
#
# COMPACT_ATOMS: atom_id res chain seq x y z
N MET A 1 -13.51 -22.28 5.38
CA MET A 1 -12.48 -23.19 5.96
C MET A 1 -13.10 -23.80 7.21
N LYS A 2 -13.09 -25.13 7.36
CA LYS A 2 -13.54 -25.79 8.61
C LYS A 2 -12.34 -25.95 9.54
N LEU A 3 -12.55 -25.78 10.84
CA LEU A 3 -11.58 -26.22 11.84
C LEU A 3 -11.33 -27.73 11.62
N LYS A 4 -10.08 -28.17 11.70
CA LYS A 4 -9.73 -29.60 11.58
C LYS A 4 -9.81 -30.34 12.91
N THR A 5 -9.81 -29.59 14.01
CA THR A 5 -9.73 -30.13 15.37
C THR A 5 -10.52 -29.22 16.30
N ASP A 6 -11.13 -29.80 17.32
CA ASP A 6 -11.82 -29.06 18.38
C ASP A 6 -10.80 -28.25 19.20
N ILE A 7 -11.20 -27.06 19.67
CA ILE A 7 -10.34 -26.17 20.44
C ILE A 7 -11.05 -25.82 21.75
N LEU A 8 -10.35 -25.96 22.87
CA LEU A 8 -10.83 -25.53 24.19
C LEU A 8 -10.26 -24.14 24.48
N ILE A 9 -11.13 -23.16 24.71
CA ILE A 9 -10.74 -21.79 25.10
C ILE A 9 -11.56 -21.42 26.32
N ASN A 10 -10.90 -21.09 27.43
CA ASN A 10 -11.56 -20.65 28.68
C ASN A 10 -12.70 -21.58 29.13
N ASP A 11 -12.43 -22.90 29.15
CA ASP A 11 -13.39 -23.96 29.50
C ASP A 11 -14.61 -24.11 28.58
N GLU A 12 -14.64 -23.38 27.46
CA GLU A 12 -15.64 -23.53 26.41
C GLU A 12 -15.08 -24.37 25.25
N LEU A 13 -15.75 -25.47 24.92
CA LEU A 13 -15.35 -26.38 23.84
C LEU A 13 -15.95 -25.91 22.50
N LEU A 14 -15.09 -25.37 21.64
CA LEU A 14 -15.45 -25.01 20.27
C LEU A 14 -15.30 -26.24 19.37
N THR A 15 -16.43 -26.84 19.01
CA THR A 15 -16.46 -28.01 18.13
C THR A 15 -16.17 -27.61 16.67
N ALA A 16 -15.27 -28.32 16.03
CA ALA A 16 -14.74 -28.01 14.70
C ALA A 16 -15.84 -27.93 13.61
N ASN A 17 -16.94 -28.65 13.81
CA ASN A 17 -18.07 -28.73 12.89
C ASN A 17 -19.12 -27.62 13.07
N SER A 18 -19.08 -26.87 14.18
CA SER A 18 -20.08 -25.82 14.47
C SER A 18 -19.63 -24.41 14.07
N VAL A 19 -18.33 -24.21 13.81
CA VAL A 19 -17.78 -22.91 13.43
C VAL A 19 -17.72 -22.77 11.91
N ASN A 20 -18.70 -22.08 11.35
CA ASN A 20 -18.71 -21.72 9.94
C ASN A 20 -17.94 -20.41 9.76
N VAL A 21 -16.63 -20.50 9.50
CA VAL A 21 -15.83 -19.31 9.16
C VAL A 21 -16.26 -18.85 7.77
N PRO A 22 -16.80 -17.63 7.60
CA PRO A 22 -17.09 -17.11 6.27
C PRO A 22 -15.81 -17.23 5.44
N PRO A 23 -15.89 -17.70 4.18
CA PRO A 23 -14.72 -17.70 3.32
C PRO A 23 -14.12 -16.28 3.34
N PRO A 24 -12.79 -16.13 3.47
CA PRO A 24 -12.14 -14.85 3.25
C PRO A 24 -12.69 -14.28 1.95
N ARG A 25 -13.24 -13.06 1.97
CA ARG A 25 -13.84 -12.45 0.77
C ARG A 25 -12.88 -12.48 -0.41
N ASP A 26 -11.58 -12.45 -0.10
CA ASP A 26 -10.49 -12.89 -0.95
C ASP A 26 -9.47 -13.64 -0.07
N PRO A 27 -8.89 -14.76 -0.54
CA PRO A 27 -7.76 -15.36 0.12
C PRO A 27 -6.59 -14.37 0.26
N PRO A 28 -5.78 -14.44 1.34
CA PRO A 28 -4.64 -13.52 1.52
C PRO A 28 -3.58 -13.63 0.40
N TRP A 29 -3.55 -14.75 -0.32
CA TRP A 29 -2.70 -14.94 -1.52
C TRP A 29 -3.32 -14.42 -2.81
N GLN A 30 -4.60 -14.06 -2.80
CA GLN A 30 -5.29 -13.44 -3.93
C GLN A 30 -5.03 -11.93 -3.91
N GLY A 31 -3.75 -11.56 -3.94
CA GLY A 31 -3.33 -10.17 -4.14
C GLY A 31 -3.81 -9.71 -5.51
N ARG A 32 -4.47 -8.55 -5.56
CA ARG A 32 -4.73 -7.90 -6.85
C ARG A 32 -3.38 -7.53 -7.45
N ARG A 33 -3.03 -8.18 -8.57
CA ARG A 33 -1.89 -7.75 -9.37
C ARG A 33 -2.21 -6.38 -9.95
N ILE A 34 -1.30 -5.45 -9.77
CA ILE A 34 -1.39 -4.11 -10.32
C ILE A 34 -0.29 -4.04 -11.37
N SER A 35 -0.69 -3.80 -12.61
CA SER A 35 0.25 -3.52 -13.68
C SER A 35 0.92 -2.18 -13.41
N TRP A 36 2.24 -2.15 -13.46
CA TRP A 36 3.06 -0.97 -13.26
C TRP A 36 4.20 -0.94 -14.26
N ASN A 37 4.79 0.24 -14.45
CA ASN A 37 6.05 0.39 -15.14
C ASN A 37 6.87 1.42 -14.35
N SER A 38 8.15 1.15 -14.12
CA SER A 38 9.09 2.15 -13.62
C SER A 38 9.68 2.90 -14.81
N GLU A 39 9.39 4.19 -14.91
CA GLU A 39 10.03 5.06 -15.89
C GLU A 39 10.82 6.14 -15.15
N TYR A 40 12.07 6.37 -15.59
CA TYR A 40 12.81 7.55 -15.17
C TYR A 40 12.07 8.77 -15.73
N SER A 41 11.71 9.69 -14.83
CA SER A 41 10.79 10.82 -15.05
C SER A 41 11.05 11.62 -16.32
N ASN A 42 10.50 11.16 -17.44
CA ASN A 42 10.36 11.88 -18.71
C ASN A 42 8.87 11.98 -19.12
N VAL A 43 7.95 11.63 -18.21
CA VAL A 43 6.52 11.66 -18.47
C VAL A 43 6.12 13.12 -18.69
N ASN A 44 5.62 13.45 -19.89
CA ASN A 44 5.06 14.76 -20.17
C ASN A 44 3.83 14.94 -19.28
N MET A 45 4.00 15.64 -18.15
CA MET A 45 2.98 15.89 -17.11
C MET A 45 1.73 16.63 -17.60
N ILE A 46 1.71 17.05 -18.87
CA ILE A 46 0.58 17.72 -19.50
C ILE A 46 -0.24 16.70 -20.31
N ASN A 47 -1.18 16.02 -19.64
CA ASN A 47 -2.35 15.30 -20.19
C ASN A 47 -2.43 13.77 -20.01
N GLU A 48 -1.47 13.09 -19.36
CA GLU A 48 -1.52 11.63 -19.26
C GLU A 48 -2.16 11.11 -17.96
N SER A 49 -1.86 11.70 -16.79
CA SER A 49 -2.52 11.36 -15.51
C SER A 49 -3.50 12.43 -15.06
N ASN A 50 -4.58 11.99 -14.39
CA ASN A 50 -5.46 12.90 -13.65
C ASN A 50 -5.01 13.13 -12.20
N TYR A 51 -4.10 12.29 -11.70
CA TYR A 51 -3.71 12.23 -10.29
C TYR A 51 -2.23 11.91 -10.17
N ASP A 52 -1.53 12.76 -9.43
CA ASP A 52 -0.11 12.62 -9.13
C ASP A 52 0.07 12.49 -7.62
N PHE A 53 0.63 11.37 -7.18
CA PHE A 53 1.00 11.14 -5.79
C PHE A 53 2.49 11.37 -5.62
N TYR A 54 2.87 12.10 -4.57
CA TYR A 54 4.25 12.24 -4.12
C TYR A 54 4.35 11.58 -2.76
N THR A 55 5.38 10.76 -2.56
CA THR A 55 5.57 9.99 -1.33
C THR A 55 6.94 10.25 -0.74
N ASP A 56 7.04 10.30 0.58
CA ASP A 56 8.30 10.42 1.31
C ASP A 56 8.23 9.64 2.64
N GLY A 57 9.35 9.01 3.01
CA GLY A 57 9.53 8.29 4.25
C GLY A 57 10.78 8.76 4.99
N SER A 58 10.64 9.25 6.22
CA SER A 58 11.75 9.83 6.97
C SER A 58 11.91 9.25 8.37
N LYS A 59 13.13 9.37 8.90
CA LYS A 59 13.46 9.08 10.30
C LYS A 59 14.35 10.16 10.86
N ILE A 60 13.88 10.83 11.91
CA ILE A 60 14.62 11.89 12.61
C ILE A 60 14.65 11.58 14.10
N GLN A 61 15.81 11.64 14.75
CA GLN A 61 15.95 11.42 16.20
C GLN A 61 15.28 10.13 16.72
N GLY A 62 15.46 9.01 16.00
CA GLY A 62 14.85 7.72 16.37
C GLY A 62 13.34 7.65 16.09
N LYS A 63 12.76 8.69 15.50
CA LYS A 63 11.34 8.81 15.26
C LYS A 63 11.05 8.67 13.76
N THR A 64 10.31 7.63 13.37
CA THR A 64 10.00 7.29 11.96
C THR A 64 8.59 7.70 11.56
N GLY A 65 8.43 8.21 10.33
CA GLY A 65 7.13 8.56 9.77
C GLY A 65 7.17 8.59 8.25
N CYS A 66 6.00 8.68 7.63
CA CYS A 66 5.88 8.81 6.18
C CYS A 66 4.76 9.79 5.84
N GLY A 67 4.76 10.26 4.60
CA GLY A 67 3.72 11.11 4.06
C GLY A 67 3.42 10.84 2.60
N ILE A 68 2.21 11.20 2.21
CA ILE A 68 1.79 11.29 0.81
C ILE A 68 1.10 12.63 0.57
N VAL A 69 1.27 13.17 -0.63
CA VAL A 69 0.49 14.30 -1.14
C VAL A 69 -0.06 13.95 -2.51
N LEU A 70 -1.34 14.22 -2.71
CA LEU A 70 -2.08 13.99 -3.95
C LEU A 70 -2.37 15.33 -4.62
N PHE A 71 -1.90 15.47 -5.85
CA PHE A 71 -2.20 16.59 -6.73
C PHE A 71 -3.15 16.18 -7.85
N ARG A 72 -3.96 17.14 -8.30
CA ARG A 72 -4.77 17.05 -9.52
C ARG A 72 -4.67 18.36 -10.27
N VAL A 73 -4.16 18.32 -11.49
CA VAL A 73 -4.00 19.50 -12.37
C VAL A 73 -3.23 20.63 -11.65
N GLY A 74 -2.14 20.27 -10.97
CA GLY A 74 -1.28 21.22 -10.25
C GLY A 74 -1.79 21.69 -8.89
N GLU A 75 -3.02 21.34 -8.49
CA GLU A 75 -3.60 21.70 -7.20
C GLU A 75 -3.50 20.55 -6.20
N GLU A 76 -3.08 20.84 -4.96
CA GLU A 76 -3.08 19.85 -3.87
C GLU A 76 -4.54 19.52 -3.49
N ILE A 77 -4.89 18.25 -3.56
CA ILE A 77 -6.23 17.75 -3.21
C ILE A 77 -6.24 17.15 -1.81
N LYS A 78 -5.15 16.50 -1.42
CA LYS A 78 -5.07 15.78 -0.16
C LYS A 78 -3.62 15.56 0.25
N SER A 79 -3.36 15.67 1.54
CA SER A 79 -2.12 15.25 2.17
C SER A 79 -2.41 14.33 3.35
N LEU A 80 -1.50 13.39 3.60
CA LEU A 80 -1.57 12.46 4.71
C LEU A 80 -0.17 12.30 5.29
N SER A 81 -0.07 12.40 6.61
CA SER A 81 1.16 12.13 7.36
C SER A 81 0.87 11.07 8.41
N ILE A 82 1.70 10.03 8.44
CA ILE A 82 1.51 8.86 9.30
C ILE A 82 2.75 8.65 10.16
N ARG A 83 2.51 8.59 11.46
CA ARG A 83 3.49 8.19 12.43
C ARG A 83 3.65 6.67 12.43
N LEU A 84 4.87 6.19 12.20
CA LEU A 84 5.20 4.77 12.30
C LEU A 84 5.81 4.47 13.67
N ASN A 85 6.00 3.17 13.93
CA ASN A 85 6.72 2.72 15.12
C ASN A 85 8.16 3.29 15.10
N ASP A 86 8.69 3.64 16.27
CA ASP A 86 10.04 4.20 16.43
C ASP A 86 11.13 3.24 15.93
N ASP A 87 10.88 1.93 15.99
CA ASP A 87 11.79 0.88 15.51
C ASP A 87 11.71 0.68 13.99
N SER A 88 10.74 1.28 13.31
CA SER A 88 10.64 1.21 11.84
C SER A 88 11.86 1.85 11.18
N SER A 89 12.33 1.24 10.10
CA SER A 89 13.42 1.77 9.26
C SER A 89 12.90 2.82 8.28
N VAL A 90 13.81 3.60 7.70
CA VAL A 90 13.48 4.52 6.60
C VAL A 90 12.87 3.77 5.42
N PHE A 91 13.43 2.61 5.07
CA PHE A 91 12.86 1.75 4.02
C PHE A 91 11.41 1.34 4.30
N MET A 92 11.08 0.95 5.54
CA MET A 92 9.69 0.64 5.92
C MET A 92 8.79 1.87 5.77
N ALA A 93 9.28 3.07 6.10
CA ALA A 93 8.52 4.30 5.93
C ALA A 93 8.22 4.60 4.46
N GLU A 94 9.23 4.51 3.60
CA GLU A 94 9.10 4.68 2.15
C GLU A 94 8.12 3.69 1.53
N ALA A 95 8.27 2.40 1.87
CA ALA A 95 7.39 1.35 1.37
C ALA A 95 5.95 1.55 1.86
N TYR A 96 5.77 2.04 3.08
CA TYR A 96 4.44 2.33 3.63
C TYR A 96 3.81 3.58 3.00
N ALA A 97 4.61 4.60 2.68
CA ALA A 97 4.17 5.79 1.93
C ALA A 97 3.60 5.39 0.57
N ASN A 98 4.36 4.60 -0.20
CA ASN A 98 3.96 4.07 -1.50
C ASN A 98 2.70 3.19 -1.40
N LYS A 99 2.61 2.34 -0.37
CA LYS A 99 1.39 1.57 -0.09
C LYS A 99 0.18 2.48 0.17
N CYS A 100 0.34 3.56 0.92
CA CYS A 100 -0.76 4.50 1.18
C CYS A 100 -1.22 5.20 -0.10
N ALA A 101 -0.29 5.66 -0.94
CA ALA A 101 -0.60 6.24 -2.23
C ALA A 101 -1.39 5.25 -3.11
N LEU A 102 -0.97 3.99 -3.15
CA LEU A 102 -1.64 2.93 -3.90
C LEU A 102 -3.05 2.65 -3.38
N MET A 103 -3.23 2.59 -2.06
CA MET A 103 -4.54 2.39 -1.45
C MET A 103 -5.48 3.56 -1.74
N GLU A 104 -4.98 4.79 -1.71
CA GLU A 104 -5.76 5.98 -2.07
C GLU A 104 -6.12 5.98 -3.56
N ALA A 105 -5.16 5.67 -4.42
CA ALA A 105 -5.36 5.50 -5.86
C ALA A 105 -6.49 4.50 -6.17
N GLN A 106 -6.52 3.36 -5.47
CA GLN A 106 -7.60 2.37 -5.61
C GLN A 106 -8.98 2.90 -5.20
N ARG A 107 -9.05 3.87 -4.28
CA ARG A 107 -10.32 4.50 -3.87
C ARG A 107 -10.82 5.54 -4.87
N LEU A 108 -9.96 6.06 -5.74
CA LEU A 108 -10.32 7.14 -6.68
C LEU A 108 -11.30 6.71 -7.78
N ASN A 109 -11.72 5.43 -7.85
CA ASN A 109 -12.80 4.89 -8.71
C ASN A 109 -12.71 5.20 -10.22
N ASN A 110 -11.63 5.83 -10.69
CA ASN A 110 -11.50 6.33 -12.05
C ASN A 110 -10.35 5.63 -12.78
N LEU A 111 -10.44 4.30 -12.85
CA LEU A 111 -9.41 3.38 -13.37
C LEU A 111 -9.10 3.55 -14.87
N THR A 112 -9.78 4.45 -15.57
CA THR A 112 -9.60 4.66 -17.01
C THR A 112 -8.35 5.46 -17.35
N LEU A 113 -7.75 6.15 -16.37
CA LEU A 113 -6.57 6.97 -16.57
C LEU A 113 -5.41 6.49 -15.69
N PRO A 114 -4.17 6.56 -16.19
CA PRO A 114 -3.01 6.20 -15.40
C PRO A 114 -2.87 7.14 -14.20
N ILE A 115 -2.33 6.59 -13.12
CA ILE A 115 -2.01 7.30 -11.88
C ILE A 115 -0.50 7.27 -11.73
N HIS A 116 0.09 8.42 -11.42
CA HIS A 116 1.53 8.49 -11.17
C HIS A 116 1.81 8.49 -9.67
N ILE A 117 2.80 7.71 -9.26
CA ILE A 117 3.33 7.70 -7.90
C ILE A 117 4.82 8.01 -8.01
N PHE A 118 5.20 9.16 -7.47
CA PHE A 118 6.56 9.65 -7.43
C PHE A 118 7.16 9.37 -6.05
N THR A 119 8.30 8.66 -6.06
CA THR A 119 9.10 8.34 -4.88
C THR A 119 10.57 8.53 -5.23
N ASP A 120 11.35 9.07 -4.30
CA ASP A 120 12.80 9.16 -4.39
C ASP A 120 13.51 7.93 -3.79
N SER A 121 12.74 6.97 -3.25
CA SER A 121 13.27 5.74 -2.68
C SER A 121 13.68 4.72 -3.75
N MET A 122 14.93 4.84 -4.20
CA MET A 122 15.56 3.85 -5.09
C MET A 122 15.53 2.43 -4.49
N SER A 123 15.59 2.31 -3.17
CA SER A 123 15.49 1.01 -2.48
C SER A 123 14.11 0.37 -2.63
N PHE A 124 13.04 1.17 -2.62
CA PHE A 124 11.69 0.69 -2.92
C PHE A 124 11.58 0.26 -4.39
N LEU A 125 12.02 1.11 -5.33
CA LEU A 125 11.98 0.81 -6.77
C LEU A 125 12.73 -0.47 -7.14
N LYS A 126 13.93 -0.69 -6.57
CA LYS A 126 14.68 -1.94 -6.79
C LYS A 126 13.99 -3.18 -6.22
N SER A 127 13.34 -3.03 -5.06
CA SER A 127 12.55 -4.12 -4.46
C SER A 127 11.33 -4.47 -5.32
N LEU A 128 10.82 -3.49 -6.06
CA LEU A 128 9.73 -3.58 -7.02
C LEU A 128 10.11 -4.37 -8.26
N GLU A 129 11.27 -4.06 -8.83
CA GLU A 129 11.79 -4.73 -10.02
C GLU A 129 12.08 -6.21 -9.73
N ALA A 130 12.55 -6.53 -8.52
CA ALA A 130 12.83 -7.91 -8.11
C ALA A 130 11.60 -8.83 -8.04
N VAL A 131 10.37 -8.28 -8.08
CA VAL A 131 9.12 -9.06 -8.10
C VAL A 131 8.41 -9.06 -9.46
N ASN A 132 9.00 -8.40 -10.48
CA ASN A 132 8.54 -8.46 -11.87
C ASN A 132 9.08 -9.67 -12.64
N ASP A 133 10.04 -10.41 -12.07
CA ASP A 133 10.56 -11.69 -12.57
C ASP A 133 9.70 -12.89 -12.13
#